data_AF-A0A496SWT0-F1
#
_entry.id   AF-A0A496SWT0-F1
#
_cell.length_a   1.000
_cell.length_b   1.000
_cell.length_c   1.000
_cell.angle_alpha   90.00
_cell.angle_beta   90.00
_cell.angle_gamma   90.00
#
_symmetry.space_group_name_H-M   'P 1'
#
loop_
_entity.id
_entity.type
_entity.pdbx_description
1 polymer ?
#
loop_
_entity_poly.entity_id
_entity_poly.type
_entity_poly.pdbx_seq_one_letter_code
_entity_poly.pdbx_strand_id
1 'polypeptide(L)'
;MAQVARIHAMIDISDGLSSEVNHICQESKVGARLLATQIPIHPGVEQVALRRGKLPLDYALGGREDFELLFALVPEDADRVRSHLLSRTGTPVSLIGEVVEAERGIVIVCKDGGETRMPALDYQHFLGQSGGNLG
;
A
#
# COMPACT_ATOMS: atom_id res chain seq x y z
N MET A 1 24.33 -19.89 -5.40
CA MET A 1 23.47 -18.77 -5.84
C MET A 1 23.60 -17.67 -4.81
N ALA A 2 23.90 -16.43 -5.21
CA ALA A 2 24.04 -15.32 -4.26
C ALA A 2 22.66 -14.90 -3.74
N GLN A 3 22.47 -14.92 -2.42
CA GLN A 3 21.26 -14.46 -1.77
C GLN A 3 21.29 -12.92 -1.70
N VAL A 4 20.35 -12.26 -2.36
CA VAL A 4 20.35 -10.78 -2.50
C VAL A 4 19.74 -10.10 -1.27
N ALA A 5 18.77 -10.70 -0.61
CA ALA A 5 18.17 -10.21 0.64
C ALA A 5 17.35 -11.32 1.31
N ARG A 6 16.98 -11.10 2.57
CA ARG A 6 15.93 -11.88 3.24
C ARG A 6 14.59 -11.15 3.09
N ILE A 7 13.65 -11.80 2.41
CA ILE A 7 12.24 -11.37 2.36
C ILE A 7 11.50 -11.97 3.55
N HIS A 8 10.73 -11.15 4.27
CA HIS A 8 10.03 -11.56 5.48
C HIS A 8 8.56 -11.92 5.22
N ALA A 9 7.92 -11.27 4.25
CA ALA A 9 6.58 -11.58 3.75
C ALA A 9 6.46 -11.11 2.30
N MET A 10 5.63 -11.78 1.50
CA MET A 10 5.32 -11.40 0.11
C MET A 10 3.91 -11.87 -0.26
N ILE A 11 3.14 -11.04 -0.95
CA ILE A 11 1.78 -11.32 -1.40
C ILE A 11 1.49 -10.58 -2.71
N ASP A 12 0.62 -11.13 -3.56
CA ASP A 12 0.11 -10.46 -4.75
C ASP A 12 -1.07 -9.55 -4.42
N ILE A 13 -1.09 -8.35 -5.01
CA ILE A 13 -2.19 -7.40 -4.84
C ILE A 13 -3.32 -7.77 -5.80
N SER A 14 -4.32 -8.47 -5.27
CA SER A 14 -5.51 -8.88 -6.01
C SER A 14 -6.75 -8.08 -5.59
N ASP A 15 -6.88 -7.80 -4.29
CA ASP A 15 -8.05 -7.13 -3.69
C ASP A 15 -7.80 -5.69 -3.24
N GLY A 16 -6.62 -5.17 -3.56
CA GLY A 16 -6.19 -3.80 -3.29
C GLY A 16 -5.17 -3.72 -2.15
N LEU A 17 -4.34 -2.69 -2.19
CA LEU A 17 -3.21 -2.54 -1.26
C LEU A 17 -3.66 -2.60 0.20
N SER A 18 -4.84 -2.07 0.54
CA SER A 18 -5.32 -2.12 1.92
C SER A 18 -5.61 -3.54 2.40
N SER A 19 -6.17 -4.38 1.53
CA SER A 19 -6.47 -5.78 1.85
C SER A 19 -5.18 -6.53 2.18
N GLU A 20 -4.21 -6.44 1.28
CA GLU A 20 -2.98 -7.22 1.40
C GLU A 20 -2.07 -6.76 2.54
N VAL A 21 -2.01 -5.45 2.80
CA VAL A 21 -1.29 -4.92 3.98
C VAL A 21 -1.94 -5.42 5.26
N ASN A 22 -3.27 -5.45 5.34
CA ASN A 22 -3.98 -6.02 6.48
C ASN A 22 -3.65 -7.50 6.64
N HIS A 23 -3.66 -8.30 5.56
CA HIS A 23 -3.30 -9.71 5.61
C HIS A 23 -1.88 -9.94 6.13
N ILE A 24 -0.87 -9.25 5.58
CA ILE A 24 0.52 -9.36 6.06
C ILE A 24 0.62 -8.99 7.54
N CYS A 25 0.02 -7.88 7.95
CA CYS A 25 0.11 -7.37 9.31
C CYS A 25 -0.55 -8.30 10.33
N GLN A 26 -1.72 -8.84 10.00
CA GLN A 26 -2.46 -9.77 10.86
C GLN A 26 -1.71 -11.09 11.05
N GLU A 27 -1.27 -11.71 9.96
CA GLU A 27 -0.53 -12.98 10.01
C GLU A 27 0.83 -12.84 10.70
N SER A 28 1.48 -11.68 10.53
CA SER A 28 2.80 -11.40 11.12
C SER A 28 2.72 -10.80 12.53
N LYS A 29 1.53 -10.43 13.01
CA LYS A 29 1.29 -9.72 14.29
C LYS A 29 2.11 -8.43 14.42
N VAL A 30 2.03 -7.59 13.39
CA VAL A 30 2.72 -6.28 13.30
C VAL A 30 1.74 -5.19 12.86
N GLY A 31 2.17 -3.94 12.93
CA GLY A 31 1.50 -2.80 12.32
C GLY A 31 2.23 -2.35 11.05
N ALA A 32 1.66 -1.36 10.35
CA ALA A 32 2.33 -0.74 9.21
C ALA A 32 2.01 0.74 9.11
N ARG A 33 2.97 1.52 8.63
CA ARG A 33 2.85 2.96 8.42
C ARG A 33 3.23 3.27 6.98
N LEU A 34 2.23 3.56 6.16
CA LEU A 34 2.41 3.82 4.73
C LEU A 34 2.39 5.32 4.42
N LEU A 35 3.24 5.75 3.50
CA LEU A 35 3.31 7.14 3.04
C LEU A 35 2.46 7.27 1.77
N ALA A 36 1.33 8.00 1.85
CA ALA A 36 0.41 8.18 0.72
C ALA A 36 1.11 8.72 -0.54
N THR A 37 2.11 9.58 -0.35
CA THR A 37 2.89 10.20 -1.43
C THR A 37 3.89 9.27 -2.10
N GLN A 38 4.16 8.09 -1.53
CA GLN A 38 5.10 7.12 -2.07
C GLN A 38 4.42 5.92 -2.73
N ILE A 39 3.10 5.76 -2.55
CA ILE A 39 2.33 4.71 -3.22
C ILE A 39 2.32 5.02 -4.72
N PRO A 40 2.85 4.13 -5.59
CA PRO A 40 2.88 4.36 -7.02
C PRO A 40 1.46 4.30 -7.58
N ILE A 41 1.07 5.33 -8.32
CA ILE A 41 -0.23 5.42 -8.98
C ILE A 41 0.02 5.73 -10.45
N HIS A 42 -0.58 4.96 -11.35
CA HIS A 42 -0.43 5.19 -12.77
C HIS A 42 -1.07 6.55 -13.16
N PRO A 43 -0.41 7.41 -13.96
CA PRO A 43 -0.94 8.73 -14.31
C PRO A 43 -2.34 8.72 -14.95
N GLY A 44 -2.69 7.63 -15.66
CA GLY A 44 -4.04 7.44 -16.21
C GLY A 44 -5.13 7.35 -15.13
N VAL A 45 -4.80 6.85 -13.94
CA VAL A 45 -5.72 6.78 -12.79
C VAL A 45 -6.05 8.18 -12.28
N GLU A 46 -5.09 9.10 -12.27
CA GLU A 46 -5.33 10.48 -11.83
C GLU A 46 -6.44 11.15 -12.64
N GLN A 47 -6.41 10.98 -13.96
CA GLN A 47 -7.43 11.54 -14.85
C GLN A 47 -8.80 10.91 -14.64
N VAL A 48 -8.85 9.60 -14.38
CA VAL A 48 -10.10 8.88 -14.10
C VAL A 48 -10.67 9.31 -12.75
N ALA A 49 -9.83 9.40 -11.73
CA ALA A 49 -10.20 9.81 -10.38
C ALA A 49 -10.79 11.23 -10.39
N LEU A 50 -10.11 12.16 -11.08
CA LEU A 50 -10.60 13.53 -11.27
C LEU A 50 -11.99 13.58 -11.91
N ARG A 51 -12.20 12.83 -13.00
CA ARG A 51 -13.51 12.77 -13.67
C ARG A 51 -14.62 12.16 -12.81
N ARG A 52 -14.27 11.32 -11.84
CA ARG A 52 -15.21 10.63 -10.94
C ARG A 52 -15.33 11.30 -9.57
N GLY A 53 -14.64 12.42 -9.34
CA GLY A 53 -14.65 13.12 -8.05
C GLY A 53 -14.06 12.29 -6.90
N LYS A 54 -13.11 11.40 -7.20
CA LYS A 54 -12.42 10.54 -6.22
C LYS A 54 -10.95 10.92 -6.10
N LEU A 55 -10.29 10.48 -5.04
CA LEU A 55 -8.84 10.60 -4.93
C LEU A 55 -8.18 9.44 -5.69
N PRO A 56 -7.03 9.66 -6.38
CA PRO A 56 -6.30 8.57 -7.02
C PRO A 56 -5.90 7.47 -6.04
N LEU A 57 -5.59 7.84 -4.79
CA LEU A 57 -5.25 6.90 -3.72
C LEU A 57 -6.38 5.90 -3.43
N ASP A 58 -7.64 6.29 -3.57
CA ASP A 58 -8.80 5.42 -3.37
C ASP A 58 -8.76 4.19 -4.30
N TYR A 59 -8.20 4.38 -5.50
CA TYR A 59 -8.01 3.31 -6.47
C TYR A 59 -6.84 2.41 -6.12
N ALA A 60 -5.73 2.95 -5.58
CA ALA A 60 -4.62 2.10 -5.16
C ALA A 60 -4.96 1.27 -3.91
N LEU A 61 -5.77 1.82 -3.00
CA LEU A 61 -6.15 1.14 -1.77
C LEU A 61 -7.17 0.02 -2.01
N GLY A 62 -8.22 0.28 -2.82
CA GLY A 62 -9.31 -0.66 -3.07
C GLY A 62 -9.45 -1.15 -4.51
N GLY A 63 -8.45 -0.89 -5.35
CA GLY A 63 -8.38 -1.38 -6.73
C GLY A 63 -8.23 -2.88 -6.74
N ARG A 64 -9.03 -3.55 -7.56
CA ARG A 64 -8.90 -4.97 -7.84
C ARG A 64 -8.37 -5.06 -9.25
N GLU A 65 -7.40 -5.93 -9.51
CA GLU A 65 -6.69 -6.12 -10.80
C GLU A 65 -5.36 -5.36 -11.00
N ASP A 66 -4.73 -4.81 -9.95
CA ASP A 66 -3.40 -4.17 -10.10
C ASP A 66 -2.25 -5.21 -10.26
N PHE A 67 -2.42 -6.44 -9.74
CA PHE A 67 -1.47 -7.58 -9.84
C PHE A 67 0.00 -7.24 -9.54
N GLU A 68 0.24 -6.22 -8.71
CA GLU A 68 1.57 -5.84 -8.24
C GLU A 68 2.01 -6.75 -7.07
N LEU A 69 3.32 -6.80 -6.79
CA LEU A 69 3.86 -7.55 -5.66
C LEU A 69 4.12 -6.64 -4.46
N LEU A 70 3.56 -7.01 -3.30
CA LEU A 70 3.85 -6.38 -2.01
C LEU A 70 4.76 -7.30 -1.19
N PHE A 71 5.85 -6.76 -0.65
CA PHE A 71 6.76 -7.52 0.21
C PHE A 71 7.47 -6.66 1.25
N ALA A 72 7.90 -7.29 2.34
CA ALA A 72 8.65 -6.65 3.43
C ALA A 72 10.09 -7.19 3.51
N LEU A 73 11.03 -6.28 3.74
CA LEU A 73 12.47 -6.56 3.81
C LEU A 73 13.14 -5.65 4.85
N VAL A 74 14.34 -6.00 5.30
CA VAL A 74 15.08 -5.17 6.27
C VAL A 74 15.62 -3.90 5.61
N PRO A 75 15.55 -2.72 6.26
CA PRO A 75 15.87 -1.44 5.61
C PRO A 75 17.23 -1.39 4.91
N GLU A 76 18.22 -2.09 5.45
CA GLU A 76 19.60 -2.13 4.93
C GLU A 76 19.69 -2.79 3.54
N ASP A 77 18.71 -3.62 3.19
CA ASP A 77 18.65 -4.33 1.92
C ASP A 77 17.85 -3.58 0.84
N ALA A 78 17.14 -2.50 1.20
CA ALA A 78 16.16 -1.85 0.33
C ALA A 78 16.74 -1.36 -1.01
N ASP A 79 17.83 -0.60 -0.95
CA ASP A 79 18.47 -0.05 -2.15
C ASP A 79 19.10 -1.14 -3.02
N ARG A 80 19.63 -2.19 -2.39
CA ARG A 80 20.22 -3.34 -3.09
C ARG A 80 19.15 -4.13 -3.84
N VAL A 81 18.03 -4.42 -3.18
CA VAL A 81 16.89 -5.12 -3.79
C VAL A 81 16.29 -4.32 -4.93
N ARG A 82 16.04 -3.01 -4.73
CA ARG A 82 15.51 -2.11 -5.77
C ARG A 82 16.40 -2.11 -7.02
N SER A 83 17.70 -1.90 -6.83
CA SER A 83 18.66 -1.87 -7.94
C SER A 83 18.77 -3.22 -8.64
N HIS A 84 18.79 -4.31 -7.86
CA HIS A 84 18.87 -5.66 -8.40
C HIS A 84 17.63 -6.02 -9.24
N LEU A 85 16.42 -5.83 -8.72
CA LEU A 85 15.19 -6.13 -9.43
C LEU A 85 15.05 -5.28 -10.69
N LEU A 86 15.30 -3.97 -10.60
CA LEU A 86 15.28 -3.09 -11.77
C LEU A 86 16.25 -3.57 -12.86
N SER A 87 17.48 -3.95 -12.50
CA SER A 87 18.48 -4.42 -13.47
C SER A 87 18.15 -5.78 -14.10
N ARG A 88 17.39 -6.62 -13.41
CA ARG A 88 17.13 -8.02 -13.80
C ARG A 88 15.80 -8.20 -14.51
N THR A 89 14.78 -7.44 -14.12
CA THR A 89 13.41 -7.59 -14.64
C THR A 89 12.93 -6.33 -15.37
N GLY A 90 13.61 -5.20 -15.20
CA GLY A 90 13.14 -3.89 -15.69
C GLY A 90 12.01 -3.29 -14.86
N THR A 91 11.60 -3.95 -13.76
CA THR A 91 10.49 -3.52 -12.91
C THR A 91 11.00 -2.62 -11.79
N PRO A 92 10.53 -1.37 -11.67
CA PRO A 92 10.88 -0.51 -10.54
C PRO A 92 10.22 -1.01 -9.25
N VAL A 93 10.90 -0.79 -8.12
CA VAL A 93 10.36 -1.08 -6.79
C VAL A 93 10.22 0.22 -6.02
N SER A 94 9.02 0.45 -5.49
CA SER A 94 8.69 1.62 -4.68
C SER A 94 8.70 1.23 -3.20
N LEU A 95 9.45 1.98 -2.39
CA LEU A 95 9.30 1.91 -0.93
C LEU A 95 8.08 2.75 -0.59
N ILE A 96 7.08 2.15 0.04
CA ILE A 96 5.78 2.80 0.29
C ILE A 96 5.51 3.03 1.78
N GLY A 97 6.40 2.58 2.67
CA GLY A 97 6.21 2.66 4.10
C GLY A 97 7.13 1.74 4.88
N GLU A 98 6.77 1.52 6.14
CA GLU A 98 7.53 0.72 7.10
C GLU A 98 6.61 -0.20 7.92
N VAL A 99 7.15 -1.33 8.34
CA VAL A 99 6.51 -2.21 9.32
C VAL A 99 6.80 -1.65 10.71
N VAL A 100 5.79 -1.60 11.57
CA VAL A 100 5.88 -1.08 12.94
C VAL A 100 5.31 -2.08 13.93
N GLU A 101 5.34 -1.75 15.21
CA GLU A 101 4.77 -2.55 16.28
C GLU A 101 3.23 -2.64 16.14
N ALA A 102 2.65 -3.79 16.48
CA ALA A 102 1.24 -4.09 16.29
C ALA A 102 0.31 -3.06 16.97
N GLU A 103 0.73 -2.54 18.12
CA GLU A 103 -0.03 -1.58 18.92
C GLU A 103 -0.23 -0.24 18.23
N ARG A 104 0.63 0.09 17.25
CA ARG A 104 0.46 1.30 16.42
C ARG A 104 -0.61 1.12 15.33
N GLY A 105 -1.01 -0.12 15.06
CA GLY A 105 -1.98 -0.46 14.03
C GLY A 105 -1.47 -0.21 12.61
N ILE A 106 -2.40 -0.07 11.67
CA ILE A 106 -2.12 0.17 10.25
C ILE A 106 -2.63 1.55 9.88
N VAL A 107 -1.72 2.43 9.48
CA VAL A 107 -2.01 3.83 9.18
C VAL A 107 -1.44 4.28 7.84
N ILE A 108 -2.11 5.26 7.25
CA ILE A 108 -1.66 5.98 6.06
C ILE A 108 -1.35 7.41 6.49
N VAL A 109 -0.12 7.83 6.20
CA VAL A 109 0.37 9.19 6.42
C VAL A 109 0.08 10.00 5.17
N CYS A 110 -0.79 10.99 5.32
CA CYS A 110 -1.20 11.93 4.29
C CYS A 110 -0.08 12.94 4.00
N LYS A 111 -0.20 13.65 2.87
CA LYS A 111 0.78 14.65 2.42
C LYS A 111 0.97 15.80 3.41
N ASP A 112 -0.06 16.13 4.18
CA ASP A 112 -0.04 17.15 5.23
C ASP A 112 0.56 16.66 6.56
N GLY A 113 1.00 15.39 6.63
CA GLY A 113 1.51 14.75 7.83
C GLY A 113 0.42 14.20 8.75
N GLY A 114 -0.86 14.38 8.42
CA GLY A 114 -1.96 13.73 9.13
C GLY A 114 -1.93 12.22 8.94
N GLU A 115 -2.37 11.46 9.94
CA GLU A 115 -2.48 10.01 9.84
C GLU A 115 -3.95 9.60 9.85
N THR A 116 -4.31 8.71 8.93
CA THR A 116 -5.62 8.05 8.92
C THR A 116 -5.44 6.55 9.11
N ARG A 117 -6.38 5.91 9.79
CA ARG A 117 -6.39 4.44 9.86
C ARG A 117 -6.65 3.89 8.47
N MET A 118 -5.89 2.87 8.12
CA MET A 118 -6.14 2.13 6.89
C MET A 118 -7.52 1.45 7.00
N PRO A 119 -8.44 1.66 6.04
CA PRO A 119 -9.71 0.97 6.04
C PRO A 119 -9.49 -0.54 5.95
N ALA A 120 -10.20 -1.31 6.77
CA ALA A 120 -10.14 -2.77 6.72
C ALA A 120 -10.81 -3.29 5.44
N LEU A 121 -10.22 -4.36 4.87
CA LEU A 121 -10.67 -5.35 3.85
C LEU A 121 -11.80 -5.01 2.84
N ASP A 122 -12.85 -4.30 3.24
CA ASP A 122 -13.99 -3.89 2.42
C ASP A 122 -13.99 -2.38 2.11
N TYR A 123 -12.98 -1.89 1.37
CA TYR A 123 -12.96 -0.48 0.91
C TYR A 123 -14.26 -0.10 0.16
N GLN A 124 -14.92 -1.08 -0.49
CA GLN A 124 -16.19 -0.88 -1.18
C GLN A 124 -17.32 -0.37 -0.26
N HIS A 125 -17.32 -0.74 1.02
CA HIS A 125 -18.34 -0.27 1.96
C HIS A 125 -18.10 1.15 2.50
N PHE A 126 -16.86 1.65 2.45
CA PHE A 126 -16.52 2.98 2.97
C PHE A 126 -17.01 4.12 2.06
N LEU A 127 -17.12 3.86 0.76
CA LEU A 127 -17.65 4.82 -0.22
C LEU A 127 -19.19 4.95 -0.19
N GLY A 128 -19.87 4.22 0.71
CA GLY A 128 -21.33 4.20 0.84
C GLY A 128 -21.91 4.99 2.02
N GLN A 129 -21.11 5.54 2.93
CA GLN A 129 -21.62 6.32 4.07
C GLN A 129 -20.85 7.62 4.28
N SER A 130 -21.08 8.56 3.38
CA SER A 130 -20.94 9.99 3.66
C SER A 130 -22.17 10.69 3.09
N GLY A 131 -23.32 10.33 3.66
CA GLY A 131 -24.62 10.92 3.35
C GLY A 131 -25.35 11.26 4.64
N GLY A 132 -25.14 12.50 5.11
CA GLY A 132 -26.04 13.26 5.96
C GLY A 132 -26.44 12.66 7.32
N ASN A 133 -25.92 13.25 8.40
CA ASN A 133 -26.76 13.44 9.58
C ASN A 133 -26.89 14.94 9.87
N LEU A 134 -27.96 15.53 9.30
CA LEU A 134 -28.66 16.66 9.91
C LEU A 134 -29.93 16.07 10.52
N GLY A 135 -29.96 16.00 11.84
CA GLY A 135 -31.04 15.43 12.64
C GLY A 135 -30.58 15.15 14.06
#